data_AF-A0A386ZDD2-F1
#
_entry.id   AF-A0A386ZDD2-F1
#
_cell.length_a   1.000
_cell.length_b   1.000
_cell.length_c   1.000
_cell.angle_alpha   90.00
_cell.angle_beta   90.00
_cell.angle_gamma   90.00
#
_symmetry.space_group_name_H-M   'P 1'
#
loop_
_entity.id
_entity.type
_entity.pdbx_description
1 polymer ?
#
loop_
_entity_poly.entity_id
_entity_poly.type
_entity_poly.pdbx_seq_one_letter_code
_entity_poly.pdbx_strand_id
1 'polypeptide(L)'
;MIRSRKSALTALTTFAAAGAALVLAAPDAAAYVSGVSVASGTSIGGGYGTNCSYTVTVNGSPNEYVWLYDSASATFNPQQLSLGSGGSATSSWTPTSTGQHFVQAWSYNGSQWAQVSVGTGINLGSACLVTG
;
A
#
# COMPACT_ATOMS: atom_id res chain seq x y z
N MET A 1 -38.32 -42.74 -56.35
CA MET A 1 -37.07 -43.48 -56.63
C MET A 1 -35.98 -42.99 -55.68
N ILE A 2 -34.98 -43.84 -55.41
CA ILE A 2 -33.98 -43.68 -54.33
C ILE A 2 -32.68 -43.10 -54.87
N ARG A 3 -32.06 -42.12 -54.17
CA ARG A 3 -30.65 -42.23 -53.72
C ARG A 3 -30.19 -41.15 -52.75
N SER A 4 -29.65 -41.60 -51.62
CA SER A 4 -28.81 -40.85 -50.69
C SER A 4 -27.35 -41.30 -50.85
N ARG A 5 -26.41 -40.33 -50.85
CA ARG A 5 -24.98 -40.45 -50.46
C ARG A 5 -24.56 -39.07 -49.94
N LYS A 6 -24.43 -38.84 -48.63
CA LYS A 6 -23.30 -39.16 -47.73
C LYS A 6 -21.99 -38.42 -48.04
N SER A 7 -21.51 -37.73 -47.00
CA SER A 7 -20.12 -37.30 -46.73
C SER A 7 -19.58 -36.10 -47.53
N ALA A 8 -18.61 -35.33 -47.01
CA ALA A 8 -18.19 -34.98 -45.64
C ALA A 8 -16.97 -34.03 -45.75
N LEU A 9 -16.79 -33.07 -44.83
CA LEU A 9 -15.59 -32.19 -44.72
C LEU A 9 -15.42 -31.29 -45.98
N THR A 10 -14.67 -30.18 -46.09
CA THR A 10 -13.76 -29.36 -45.25
C THR A 10 -13.79 -27.94 -45.89
N ALA A 11 -13.32 -26.81 -45.35
CA ALA A 11 -12.56 -26.50 -44.13
C ALA A 11 -12.79 -25.03 -43.66
N LEU A 12 -12.07 -24.64 -42.60
CA LEU A 12 -11.63 -23.30 -42.17
C LEU A 12 -12.18 -22.05 -42.92
N THR A 13 -12.92 -21.22 -42.19
CA THR A 13 -12.73 -19.75 -42.21
C THR A 13 -12.48 -19.25 -40.80
N THR A 14 -11.21 -18.98 -40.49
CA THR A 14 -10.77 -18.44 -39.21
C THR A 14 -11.22 -16.99 -39.03
N PHE A 15 -12.27 -16.76 -38.24
CA PHE A 15 -12.62 -15.42 -37.76
C PHE A 15 -11.66 -15.00 -36.63
N ALA A 16 -10.58 -14.30 -37.00
CA ALA A 16 -9.71 -13.63 -36.05
C ALA A 16 -10.42 -12.37 -35.50
N ALA A 17 -11.21 -12.54 -34.44
CA ALA A 17 -11.80 -11.42 -33.72
C ALA A 17 -10.74 -10.76 -32.83
N ALA A 18 -10.15 -9.65 -33.31
CA ALA A 18 -9.24 -8.84 -32.53
C ALA A 18 -9.99 -8.13 -31.39
N GLY A 19 -9.92 -8.68 -30.19
CA GLY A 19 -10.43 -8.02 -28.98
C GLY A 19 -9.55 -6.81 -28.63
N ALA A 20 -10.04 -5.61 -28.91
CA ALA A 20 -9.38 -4.38 -28.46
C ALA A 20 -9.50 -4.27 -26.94
N ALA A 21 -8.41 -4.55 -26.22
CA ALA A 21 -8.32 -4.31 -24.79
C ALA A 21 -8.29 -2.79 -24.54
N LEU A 22 -9.45 -2.20 -24.23
CA LEU A 22 -9.54 -0.85 -23.69
C LEU A 22 -8.93 -0.85 -22.29
N VAL A 23 -7.63 -0.59 -22.22
CA VAL A 23 -6.97 -0.22 -20.96
C VAL A 23 -7.49 1.16 -20.59
N LEU A 24 -8.56 1.20 -19.79
CA LEU A 24 -8.89 2.39 -19.04
C LEU A 24 -7.77 2.61 -18.02
N ALA A 25 -6.74 3.34 -18.43
CA ALA A 25 -5.95 4.14 -17.52
C ALA A 25 -6.94 5.17 -16.93
N ALA A 26 -7.60 4.80 -15.83
CA ALA A 26 -8.33 5.75 -15.02
C ALA A 26 -7.33 6.85 -14.67
N PRO A 27 -7.62 8.13 -14.93
CA PRO A 27 -6.72 9.19 -14.53
C PRO A 27 -6.51 9.06 -13.02
N ASP A 28 -5.24 9.06 -12.58
CA ASP A 28 -4.92 9.13 -11.17
C ASP A 28 -5.70 10.30 -10.58
N ALA A 29 -6.70 9.98 -9.74
CA ALA A 29 -7.37 11.00 -8.97
C ALA A 29 -6.29 11.60 -8.09
N ALA A 30 -5.87 12.84 -8.40
CA ALA A 30 -4.73 13.51 -7.80
C ALA A 30 -5.02 13.80 -6.32
N ALA A 31 -4.92 12.77 -5.51
CA ALA A 31 -5.15 12.81 -4.08
C ALA A 31 -3.94 13.49 -3.44
N TYR A 32 -4.22 14.54 -2.68
CA TYR A 32 -3.21 15.36 -2.02
C TYR A 32 -2.32 14.53 -1.09
N VAL A 33 -2.90 13.51 -0.47
CA VAL A 33 -2.19 12.33 0.05
C VAL A 33 -2.57 11.15 -0.84
N SER A 34 -1.61 10.54 -1.54
CA SER A 34 -1.83 9.44 -2.50
C SER A 34 -1.42 8.07 -1.95
N GLY A 35 -0.65 8.01 -0.87
CA GLY A 35 -0.36 6.73 -0.21
C GLY A 35 0.44 6.86 1.09
N VAL A 36 0.30 5.84 1.93
CA VAL A 36 1.08 5.65 3.16
C VAL A 36 1.66 4.24 3.12
N SER A 37 2.94 4.08 3.44
CA SER A 37 3.56 2.78 3.65
C SER A 37 4.45 2.78 4.88
N VAL A 38 4.60 1.61 5.50
CA VAL A 38 5.47 1.40 6.66
C VAL A 38 6.52 0.37 6.29
N ALA A 39 7.79 0.64 6.58
CA ALA A 39 8.89 -0.29 6.38
C ALA A 39 9.17 -1.07 7.67
N SER A 40 9.05 -2.40 7.62
CA SER A 40 9.28 -3.29 8.77
C SER A 40 10.73 -3.36 9.28
N GLY A 41 11.67 -2.75 8.56
CA GLY A 41 13.10 -2.75 8.89
C GLY A 41 13.66 -4.17 9.09
N THR A 42 14.68 -4.28 9.94
CA THR A 42 15.24 -5.55 10.39
C THR A 42 14.41 -6.08 11.57
N SER A 43 13.46 -6.97 11.30
CA SER A 43 12.62 -7.58 12.34
C SER A 43 12.80 -9.10 12.40
N ILE A 44 13.28 -9.61 13.55
CA ILE A 44 13.41 -11.04 13.86
C ILE A 44 12.02 -11.55 14.24
N GLY A 45 11.54 -12.58 13.54
CA GLY A 45 10.12 -13.01 13.58
C GLY A 45 9.25 -12.33 12.51
N GLY A 46 9.72 -11.24 11.90
CA GLY A 46 9.00 -10.46 10.90
C GLY A 46 7.94 -9.52 11.50
N GLY A 47 7.31 -8.72 10.64
CA GLY A 47 6.25 -7.79 11.05
C GLY A 47 6.75 -6.57 11.82
N TYR A 48 5.94 -6.11 12.77
CA TYR A 48 6.15 -4.90 13.58
C TYR A 48 5.97 -5.22 15.06
N GLY A 49 6.73 -4.57 15.93
CA GLY A 49 6.72 -4.78 17.37
C GLY A 49 6.71 -3.46 18.15
N THR A 50 6.10 -3.49 19.33
CA THR A 50 6.09 -2.33 20.24
C THR A 50 7.49 -1.82 20.60
N ASN A 51 7.62 -0.50 20.79
CA ASN A 51 8.85 0.19 21.19
C ASN A 51 10.02 0.09 20.17
N CYS A 52 9.75 -0.40 18.96
CA CYS A 52 10.68 -0.40 17.83
C CYS A 52 10.28 0.72 16.85
N SER A 53 11.28 1.42 16.31
CA SER A 53 11.05 2.51 15.34
C SER A 53 11.06 1.98 13.91
N TYR A 54 10.03 2.35 13.15
CA TYR A 54 9.85 2.00 11.74
C TYR A 54 9.73 3.25 10.88
N THR A 55 10.15 3.18 9.62
CA THR A 55 10.01 4.31 8.70
C THR A 55 8.63 4.29 8.06
N VAL A 56 7.86 5.35 8.24
CA VAL A 56 6.66 5.65 7.46
C VAL A 56 7.06 6.54 6.29
N THR A 57 6.60 6.19 5.10
CA THR A 57 6.71 7.02 3.89
C THR A 57 5.32 7.47 3.49
N VAL A 58 5.14 8.79 3.35
CA VAL A 58 3.92 9.38 2.79
C VAL A 58 4.22 9.87 1.38
N ASN A 59 3.33 9.59 0.45
CA ASN A 59 3.35 10.13 -0.90
C ASN A 59 2.06 10.92 -1.17
N GLY A 60 2.13 11.89 -2.07
CA GLY A 60 1.05 12.83 -2.34
C GLY A 60 1.48 13.97 -3.26
N SER A 61 0.81 15.11 -3.14
CA SER A 61 1.12 16.30 -3.93
C SER A 61 2.36 17.05 -3.39
N PRO A 62 3.22 17.62 -4.26
CA PRO A 62 4.39 18.39 -3.83
C PRO A 62 4.04 19.55 -2.90
N ASN A 63 4.79 19.69 -1.80
CA ASN A 63 4.61 20.73 -0.77
C ASN A 63 3.29 20.64 0.03
N GLU A 64 2.53 19.55 -0.08
CA GLU A 64 1.36 19.31 0.76
C GLU A 64 1.78 19.12 2.22
N TYR A 65 1.04 19.75 3.15
CA TYR A 65 1.30 19.60 4.58
C TYR A 65 0.44 18.47 5.19
N VAL A 66 1.08 17.56 5.91
CA VAL A 66 0.50 16.29 6.37
C VAL A 66 0.70 16.12 7.86
N TRP A 67 -0.34 15.60 8.52
CA TRP A 67 -0.36 15.15 9.90
C TRP A 67 -0.43 13.62 9.95
N LEU A 68 0.41 13.00 10.78
CA LEU A 68 0.41 11.57 11.02
C LEU A 68 -0.37 11.21 12.28
N TYR A 69 -1.14 10.12 12.20
CA TYR A 69 -1.95 9.58 13.29
C TYR A 69 -1.87 8.05 13.32
N ASP A 70 -2.08 7.49 14.51
CA ASP A 70 -2.18 6.06 14.76
C ASP A 70 -3.50 5.79 15.50
N SER A 71 -4.21 4.72 15.14
CA SER A 71 -5.53 4.40 15.71
C SER A 71 -5.52 3.77 17.10
N ALA A 72 -4.38 3.24 17.55
CA ALA A 72 -4.27 2.47 18.78
C ALA A 72 -3.40 3.20 19.80
N SER A 73 -2.09 3.31 19.54
CA SER A 73 -1.12 4.14 20.28
C SER A 73 0.26 4.05 19.64
N ALA A 74 0.81 5.19 19.22
CA ALA A 74 2.18 5.30 18.73
C ALA A 74 2.73 6.72 18.93
N THR A 75 4.04 6.87 18.81
CA THR A 75 4.69 8.18 18.63
C THR A 75 5.20 8.33 17.20
N PHE A 76 5.20 9.57 16.70
CA PHE A 76 5.77 9.93 15.40
C PHE A 76 6.87 10.97 15.54
N ASN A 77 7.93 10.85 14.75
CA ASN A 77 9.02 11.82 14.71
C ASN A 77 9.50 12.08 13.25
N PRO A 78 9.10 13.20 12.62
CA PRO A 78 8.13 14.21 13.10
C PRO A 78 6.67 13.75 12.92
N GLN A 79 5.75 14.21 13.77
CA GLN A 79 4.31 13.95 13.61
C GLN A 79 3.66 14.80 12.51
N GLN A 80 4.26 15.94 12.18
CA GLN A 80 3.79 16.86 11.14
C GLN A 80 4.92 17.10 10.15
N LEU A 81 4.63 17.04 8.85
CA LEU A 81 5.63 17.07 7.80
C LEU A 81 5.07 17.69 6.51
N SER A 82 5.93 18.38 5.77
CA SER A 82 5.62 18.81 4.40
C SER A 82 6.18 17.79 3.42
N LEU A 83 5.38 17.36 2.46
CA LEU A 83 5.86 16.53 1.35
C LEU A 83 6.84 17.37 0.52
N GLY A 84 8.01 16.82 0.18
CA GLY A 84 9.02 17.57 -0.57
C GLY A 84 8.54 17.98 -1.98
N SER A 85 9.39 18.66 -2.74
CA SER A 85 9.11 19.01 -4.14
C SER A 85 8.83 17.79 -5.04
N GLY A 86 9.24 16.59 -4.64
CA GLY A 86 8.91 15.31 -5.28
C GLY A 86 7.61 14.64 -4.78
N GLY A 87 6.81 15.29 -3.93
CA GLY A 87 5.55 14.73 -3.43
C GLY A 87 5.71 13.60 -2.41
N SER A 88 6.85 13.53 -1.72
CA SER A 88 7.16 12.48 -0.75
C SER A 88 7.91 13.02 0.47
N ALA A 89 7.68 12.41 1.63
CA ALA A 89 8.44 12.65 2.86
C ALA A 89 8.26 11.47 3.84
N THR A 90 9.12 11.41 4.87
CA THR A 90 9.19 10.30 5.82
C THR A 90 9.09 10.73 7.28
N SER A 91 8.71 9.79 8.14
CA SER A 91 8.70 9.94 9.60
C SER A 91 9.06 8.62 10.27
N SER A 92 9.63 8.67 11.48
CA SER A 92 9.70 7.51 12.37
C SER A 92 8.35 7.29 13.04
N TRP A 93 7.84 6.07 13.02
CA TRP A 93 6.67 5.60 13.78
C TRP A 93 7.12 4.55 14.78
N THR A 94 6.77 4.73 16.05
CA THR A 94 7.07 3.78 17.12
C THR A 94 5.76 3.41 17.84
N PRO A 95 5.15 2.25 17.56
CA PRO A 95 3.95 1.80 18.25
C PRO A 95 4.25 1.47 19.71
N THR A 96 3.33 1.78 20.61
CA THR A 96 3.47 1.53 22.06
C THR A 96 2.46 0.52 22.60
N SER A 97 1.51 0.08 21.77
CA SER A 97 0.54 -0.97 22.04
C SER A 97 0.63 -2.10 21.01
N THR A 98 0.11 -3.28 21.35
CA THR A 98 -0.05 -4.40 20.40
C THR A 98 -1.43 -4.38 19.74
N GLY A 99 -1.58 -5.03 18.58
CA GLY A 99 -2.86 -5.24 17.90
C GLY A 99 -2.88 -4.68 16.48
N GLN A 100 -4.07 -4.30 15.99
CA GLN A 100 -4.24 -3.70 14.68
C GLN A 100 -4.03 -2.18 14.74
N HIS A 101 -3.12 -1.68 13.92
CA HIS A 101 -2.83 -0.25 13.76
C HIS A 101 -3.21 0.23 12.37
N PHE A 102 -3.86 1.40 12.32
CA PHE A 102 -4.15 2.15 11.10
C PHE A 102 -3.25 3.39 11.12
N VAL A 103 -2.10 3.29 10.46
CA VAL A 103 -1.13 4.39 10.32
C VAL A 103 -1.66 5.32 9.24
N GLN A 104 -2.13 6.49 9.65
CA GLN A 104 -2.88 7.44 8.84
C GLN A 104 -2.02 8.67 8.52
N ALA A 105 -2.13 9.15 7.28
CA ALA A 105 -1.68 10.46 6.86
C ALA A 105 -2.90 11.28 6.45
N TRP A 106 -3.08 12.44 7.09
CA TRP A 106 -4.18 13.36 6.84
C TRP A 106 -3.64 14.71 6.39
N SER A 107 -4.30 15.34 5.43
CA SER A 107 -4.16 16.76 5.11
C SER A 107 -5.56 17.39 5.01
N TYR A 108 -5.62 18.72 4.90
CA TYR A 108 -6.90 19.42 4.68
C TYR A 108 -7.66 18.97 3.44
N ASN A 109 -6.97 18.35 2.47
CA ASN A 109 -7.50 18.01 1.16
C ASN A 109 -7.73 16.49 0.98
N GLY A 110 -7.38 15.65 1.95
CA GLY A 110 -7.61 14.20 1.89
C GLY A 110 -6.81 13.40 2.91
N SER A 111 -7.01 12.08 2.93
CA SER A 111 -6.24 11.18 3.78
C SER A 111 -6.05 9.82 3.15
N GLN A 112 -4.98 9.13 3.55
CA GLN A 112 -4.68 7.73 3.22
C GLN A 112 -4.14 7.02 4.46
N TRP A 113 -4.12 5.69 4.42
CA TRP A 113 -3.73 4.88 5.58
C TRP A 113 -3.13 3.54 5.18
N ALA A 114 -2.32 2.98 6.08
CA ALA A 114 -1.78 1.63 6.00
C ALA A 114 -2.26 0.79 7.20
N GLN A 115 -2.70 -0.44 6.94
CA GLN A 115 -2.98 -1.41 8.01
C GLN A 115 -1.72 -2.19 8.35
N VAL A 116 -1.39 -2.28 9.63
CA VAL A 116 -0.32 -3.14 10.13
C VAL A 116 -0.76 -3.87 11.40
N SER A 117 -0.23 -5.07 11.63
CA SER A 117 -0.37 -5.79 12.89
C SER A 117 0.91 -5.63 13.71
N VAL A 118 0.77 -5.28 14.98
CA VAL A 118 1.88 -5.03 15.91
C VAL A 118 1.87 -6.08 17.01
N GLY A 119 2.93 -6.90 17.04
CA GLY A 119 3.22 -7.83 18.13
C GLY A 119 3.98 -7.17 19.28
N THR A 120 4.36 -7.96 20.28
CA THR A 120 5.25 -7.50 21.35
C THR A 120 6.65 -7.32 20.79
N GLY A 121 7.20 -6.11 20.88
CA GLY A 121 8.54 -5.80 20.38
C GLY A 121 9.58 -5.75 21.51
N ILE A 122 10.73 -6.38 21.28
CA ILE A 122 11.95 -6.17 22.05
C ILE A 122 12.95 -5.45 21.14
N ASN A 123 13.25 -4.20 21.48
CA ASN A 123 14.18 -3.37 20.73
C ASN A 123 15.63 -3.79 21.05
N LEU A 124 16.34 -4.30 20.05
CA LEU A 124 17.74 -4.75 20.14
C LEU A 124 18.71 -3.74 19.49
N GLY A 125 18.28 -2.48 19.34
CA GLY A 125 19.03 -1.42 18.67
C GLY A 125 18.83 -1.44 17.15
N SER A 126 19.59 -2.29 16.44
CA SER A 126 19.53 -2.39 14.97
C SER A 126 18.47 -3.37 14.45
N ALA A 127 17.81 -4.11 15.35
CA ALA A 127 16.74 -5.04 15.03
C ALA A 127 15.62 -5.00 16.07
N CYS A 128 14.40 -5.34 15.66
CA CYS A 128 13.30 -5.63 16.56
C CYS A 128 13.08 -7.14 16.64
N LEU A 129 13.06 -7.74 17.83
CA LEU A 129 12.50 -9.08 17.99
C LEU A 129 10.99 -8.95 18.24
N VAL A 130 10.18 -9.52 17.36
CA VAL A 130 8.72 -9.49 17.43
C VAL A 130 8.22 -10.84 17.94
N THR A 131 7.37 -10.83 18.96
CA THR A 131 6.72 -12.01 19.52
C THR A 131 5.21 -11.79 19.70
N GLY A 132 4.41 -12.81 19.36
CA GLY A 132 2.95 -12.73 19.30
C GLY A 132 2.46 -13.16 17.92
#